data_AF-A0A661E2G3-F1
#
_entry.id   AF-A0A661E2G3-F1
#
_cell.length_a   1.000
_cell.length_b   1.000
_cell.length_c   1.000
_cell.angle_alpha   90.00
_cell.angle_beta   90.00
_cell.angle_gamma   90.00
#
_symmetry.space_group_name_H-M   'P 1'
#
loop_
_entity.id
_entity.type
_entity.pdbx_description
1 polymer ?
#
loop_
_entity_poly.entity_id
_entity_poly.type
_entity_poly.pdbx_seq_one_letter_code
_entity_poly.pdbx_strand_id
1 'polypeptide(L)'
;MTDSLETGIPVLRDIHGLDAVPWWPIAPGWWLVAAFLALLVVVALGRHWLLYHGPWVGWRGDARRQLRALKKALPTTDPRDIAGQLSELLRRIAMAHSGRRETAGLTDADWLHWLATQDNSGFDWEQRGQLLLTAPYMPPALAVAQKELSTLIVAARHWIDTATPVKPPRRFMPRLKQRLRGRPSSV
;
A
#
# COMPACT_ATOMS: atom_id res chain seq x y z
N MET A 1 65.19 67.33 -29.87
CA MET A 1 64.72 67.11 -28.49
C MET A 1 63.46 66.27 -28.58
N THR A 2 63.63 64.95 -28.54
CA THR A 2 63.39 64.15 -27.32
C THR A 2 61.90 64.21 -26.99
N ASP A 3 61.07 63.38 -27.61
CA ASP A 3 60.97 61.93 -27.39
C ASP A 3 60.62 61.59 -25.93
N SER A 4 59.78 60.57 -25.78
CA SER A 4 59.37 59.91 -24.53
C SER A 4 58.56 60.72 -23.51
N LEU A 5 57.22 60.72 -23.59
CA LEU A 5 56.35 60.76 -22.39
C LEU A 5 54.92 60.19 -22.55
N GLU A 6 54.52 59.58 -23.66
CA GLU A 6 53.19 58.97 -23.76
C GLU A 6 53.30 57.44 -23.61
N THR A 7 53.38 57.05 -22.34
CA THR A 7 52.61 55.93 -21.76
C THR A 7 52.72 54.58 -22.48
N GLY A 8 53.77 53.84 -22.12
CA GLY A 8 53.75 52.38 -22.14
C GLY A 8 52.82 51.82 -21.06
N ILE A 9 51.51 51.96 -21.23
CA ILE A 9 50.55 51.12 -20.51
C ILE A 9 50.08 50.06 -21.51
N PRO A 10 50.42 48.77 -21.31
CA PRO A 10 49.84 47.72 -22.12
C PRO A 10 48.33 47.81 -21.93
N VAL A 11 47.60 48.12 -23.02
CA VAL A 11 46.13 48.09 -23.03
C VAL A 11 45.71 46.72 -22.50
N LEU A 12 45.17 46.71 -21.29
CA LEU A 12 44.65 45.52 -20.66
C LEU A 12 43.46 45.09 -21.51
N ARG A 13 43.67 44.08 -22.37
CA ARG A 13 42.60 43.52 -23.18
C ARG A 13 41.63 42.87 -22.22
N ASP A 14 40.41 43.41 -22.22
CA ASP A 14 39.31 43.00 -21.38
C ASP A 14 39.14 41.47 -21.44
N ILE A 15 39.32 40.83 -20.27
CA ILE A 15 39.08 39.41 -20.13
C ILE A 15 37.58 39.26 -20.30
N HIS A 16 37.16 38.75 -21.45
CA HIS A 16 35.77 38.38 -21.67
C HIS A 16 35.47 37.34 -20.59
N GLY A 17 34.82 37.77 -19.51
CA GLY A 17 34.35 36.88 -18.46
C GLY A 17 33.55 35.82 -19.17
N LEU A 18 33.93 34.55 -18.98
CA LEU A 18 33.29 33.38 -19.58
C LEU A 18 31.80 33.66 -19.67
N ASP A 19 31.30 33.92 -20.89
CA ASP A 19 29.88 34.19 -21.14
C ASP A 19 29.12 33.16 -20.32
N ALA A 20 28.27 33.65 -19.41
CA ALA A 20 27.62 32.82 -18.41
C ALA A 20 27.08 31.58 -19.12
N VAL A 21 27.65 30.42 -18.82
CA VAL A 21 27.34 29.18 -19.54
C VAL A 21 25.83 29.09 -19.59
N PRO A 22 25.20 29.16 -20.78
CA PRO A 22 23.76 29.00 -20.84
C PRO A 22 23.50 27.65 -20.20
N TRP A 23 22.72 27.64 -19.12
CA TRP A 23 22.35 26.45 -18.32
C TRP A 23 21.44 25.49 -19.13
N TRP A 24 21.54 25.58 -20.44
CA TRP A 24 20.78 24.95 -21.48
C TRP A 24 21.75 24.21 -22.42
N PRO A 25 21.40 23.00 -22.89
CA PRO A 25 20.21 22.25 -22.55
C PRO A 25 20.48 21.50 -21.26
N ILE A 26 19.56 21.57 -20.31
CA ILE A 26 19.48 20.58 -19.23
C ILE A 26 19.58 19.22 -19.94
N ALA A 27 20.70 18.51 -19.72
CA ALA A 27 21.02 17.32 -20.50
C ALA A 27 19.79 16.40 -20.54
N PRO A 28 19.40 15.84 -21.69
CA PRO A 28 18.13 15.13 -21.87
C PRO A 28 17.91 13.98 -20.87
N GLY A 29 18.98 13.50 -20.21
CA GLY A 29 18.91 12.53 -19.11
C GLY A 29 18.11 12.99 -17.89
N TRP A 30 18.00 14.30 -17.61
CA TRP A 30 17.18 14.78 -16.48
C TRP A 30 15.68 14.60 -16.75
N TRP A 31 15.26 14.67 -18.00
CA TRP A 31 13.87 14.35 -18.36
C TRP A 31 13.56 12.87 -18.11
N LEU A 32 14.52 11.98 -18.33
CA LEU A 32 14.37 10.56 -17.96
C LEU A 32 14.26 10.39 -16.45
N VAL A 33 15.09 11.08 -15.67
CA VAL A 33 15.03 11.04 -14.19
C VAL A 33 13.70 11.62 -13.68
N ALA A 34 13.25 12.75 -14.22
CA ALA A 34 11.98 13.38 -13.86
C ALA A 34 10.79 12.51 -14.25
N ALA A 35 10.81 11.89 -15.44
CA ALA A 35 9.78 10.96 -15.89
C ALA A 35 9.74 9.69 -15.01
N PHE A 36 10.91 9.16 -14.66
CA PHE A 36 11.00 8.01 -13.75
C PHE A 36 10.47 8.36 -12.36
N LEU A 37 10.82 9.52 -11.81
CA LEU A 37 10.34 9.97 -10.51
C LEU A 37 8.83 10.23 -10.53
N ALA A 38 8.31 10.87 -11.59
CA ALA A 38 6.88 11.07 -11.78
C ALA A 38 6.13 9.73 -11.88
N LEU A 39 6.68 8.75 -12.60
CA LEU A 39 6.12 7.40 -12.67
C LEU A 39 6.08 6.75 -11.29
N LEU A 40 7.14 6.84 -10.48
CA LEU A 40 7.15 6.31 -9.11
C LEU A 40 6.08 6.96 -8.24
N VAL A 41 5.90 8.29 -8.35
CA VAL A 41 4.85 9.02 -7.61
C VAL A 41 3.46 8.58 -8.07
N VAL A 42 3.22 8.46 -9.37
CA VAL A 42 1.93 7.99 -9.92
C VAL A 42 1.63 6.56 -9.50
N VAL A 43 2.64 5.67 -9.50
CA VAL A 43 2.49 4.29 -9.03
C VAL A 43 2.23 4.27 -7.52
N ALA A 44 2.91 5.10 -6.72
CA ALA A 44 2.70 5.18 -5.28
C ALA A 44 1.31 5.71 -4.93
N LEU A 45 0.88 6.81 -5.57
CA LEU A 45 -0.47 7.37 -5.41
C LEU A 45 -1.54 6.42 -5.95
N GLY A 46 -1.31 5.79 -7.10
CA GLY A 46 -2.22 4.80 -7.68
C GLY A 46 -2.38 3.59 -6.78
N ARG A 47 -1.29 3.11 -6.16
CA ARG A 47 -1.34 2.01 -5.19
C ARG A 47 -2.08 2.43 -3.93
N HIS A 48 -1.81 3.61 -3.38
CA HIS A 48 -2.52 4.15 -2.23
C HIS A 48 -4.02 4.32 -2.54
N TRP A 49 -4.35 4.93 -3.67
CA TRP A 49 -5.74 5.14 -4.08
C TRP A 49 -6.46 3.82 -4.40
N LEU A 50 -5.78 2.84 -4.99
CA LEU A 50 -6.35 1.51 -5.22
C LEU A 50 -6.55 0.73 -3.92
N LEU A 51 -5.68 0.89 -2.92
CA LEU A 51 -5.83 0.31 -1.58
C LEU A 51 -6.98 0.94 -0.78
N TYR A 52 -7.23 2.24 -0.96
CA TYR A 52 -8.24 2.99 -0.19
C TYR A 52 -9.59 3.18 -0.91
N HIS A 53 -9.62 3.14 -2.26
CA HIS A 53 -10.79 3.46 -3.08
C HIS A 53 -11.01 2.51 -4.26
N GLY A 54 -10.02 1.67 -4.61
CA GLY A 54 -10.13 0.71 -5.69
C GLY A 54 -10.88 -0.53 -5.24
N PRO A 55 -12.03 -0.89 -5.82
CA PRO A 55 -12.80 -1.96 -5.27
C PRO A 55 -12.02 -3.28 -5.23
N TRP A 56 -11.45 -3.81 -6.31
CA TRP A 56 -11.50 -5.27 -6.38
C TRP A 56 -10.42 -6.01 -7.18
N VAL A 57 -9.46 -5.33 -7.79
CA VAL A 57 -8.54 -6.00 -8.74
C VAL A 57 -7.15 -6.28 -8.16
N GLY A 58 -6.68 -5.50 -7.18
CA GLY A 58 -5.31 -5.63 -6.64
C GLY A 58 -5.16 -6.46 -5.34
N TRP A 59 -6.19 -6.48 -4.49
CA TRP A 59 -6.03 -6.97 -3.11
C TRP A 59 -5.78 -8.49 -3.03
N ARG A 60 -6.46 -9.29 -3.85
CA ARG A 60 -6.24 -10.75 -3.91
C ARG A 60 -4.84 -11.10 -4.42
N GLY A 61 -4.36 -10.36 -5.42
CA GLY A 61 -3.02 -10.56 -5.97
C GLY A 61 -1.94 -10.25 -4.95
N ASP A 62 -2.09 -9.13 -4.23
CA ASP A 62 -1.17 -8.73 -3.17
C ASP A 62 -1.23 -9.67 -1.96
N ALA A 63 -2.42 -10.04 -1.50
CA ALA A 63 -2.61 -11.00 -0.41
C ALA A 63 -1.98 -12.36 -0.75
N ARG A 64 -2.18 -12.87 -1.97
CA ARG A 64 -1.51 -14.10 -2.44
C ARG A 64 0.01 -13.95 -2.48
N ARG A 65 0.52 -12.78 -2.88
CA ARG A 65 1.97 -12.51 -2.90
C ARG A 65 2.54 -12.51 -1.48
N GLN A 66 1.87 -11.89 -0.54
CA GLN A 66 2.27 -11.85 0.87
C GLN A 66 2.23 -13.25 1.50
N LEU A 67 1.15 -14.03 1.29
CA LEU A 67 1.10 -15.42 1.76
C LEU A 67 2.20 -16.30 1.18
N ARG A 68 2.54 -16.13 -0.11
CA ARG A 68 3.68 -16.83 -0.72
C ARG A 68 5.01 -16.43 -0.09
N ALA A 69 5.18 -15.15 0.26
CA ALA A 69 6.39 -14.68 0.95
C ALA A 69 6.50 -15.31 2.35
N LEU A 70 5.40 -15.33 3.12
CA LEU A 70 5.35 -15.98 4.44
C LEU A 70 5.68 -17.48 4.36
N LYS A 71 5.13 -18.19 3.37
CA LYS A 71 5.43 -19.62 3.15
C LYS A 71 6.92 -19.85 2.85
N LYS A 72 7.55 -18.96 2.07
CA LYS A 72 8.97 -19.05 1.73
C LYS A 72 9.89 -18.68 2.90
N ALA A 73 9.43 -17.80 3.78
CA ALA A 73 10.18 -17.33 4.95
C ALA A 73 10.08 -18.30 6.15
N LEU A 74 9.12 -19.22 6.15
CA LEU A 74 8.89 -20.23 7.19
C LEU A 74 10.14 -21.04 7.63
N PRO A 75 11.05 -21.51 6.74
CA PRO A 75 12.23 -22.26 7.16
C PRO A 75 13.38 -21.38 7.69
N THR A 76 13.39 -20.07 7.42
CA THR A 76 14.52 -19.17 7.74
C THR A 76 14.18 -18.14 8.82
N THR A 77 12.91 -17.98 9.16
CA THR A 77 12.40 -16.94 10.06
C THR A 77 11.76 -17.58 11.27
N ASP A 78 11.74 -16.87 12.40
CA ASP A 78 11.04 -17.33 13.60
C ASP A 78 9.56 -17.61 13.24
N PRO A 79 9.04 -18.82 13.51
CA PRO A 79 7.63 -19.15 13.32
C PRO A 79 6.66 -18.16 13.99
N ARG A 80 7.06 -17.48 15.07
CA ARG A 80 6.24 -16.48 15.76
C ARG A 80 6.04 -15.23 14.91
N ASP A 81 7.12 -14.75 14.30
CA ASP A 81 7.07 -13.59 13.42
C ASP A 81 6.18 -13.89 12.21
N ILE A 82 6.26 -15.10 11.68
CA ILE A 82 5.40 -15.55 10.58
C ILE A 82 3.94 -15.64 11.04
N ALA A 83 3.67 -16.16 12.23
CA ALA A 83 2.32 -16.23 12.79
C ALA A 83 1.73 -14.84 13.04
N GLY A 84 2.52 -13.90 13.56
CA GLY A 84 2.13 -12.50 13.75
C GLY A 84 1.82 -11.80 12.43
N GLN A 85 2.70 -11.93 11.43
CA GLN A 85 2.47 -11.37 10.10
C GLN A 85 1.25 -11.98 9.41
N LEU A 86 1.01 -13.29 9.60
CA LEU A 86 -0.16 -13.96 9.06
C LEU A 86 -1.46 -13.45 9.73
N SER A 87 -1.45 -13.31 11.06
CA SER A 87 -2.57 -12.77 11.84
C SER A 87 -2.90 -11.34 11.42
N GLU A 88 -1.89 -10.49 11.29
CA GLU A 88 -2.05 -9.11 10.83
C GLU A 88 -2.60 -9.05 9.39
N LEU A 89 -2.06 -9.87 8.48
CA LEU A 89 -2.53 -9.94 7.10
C LEU A 89 -4.01 -10.32 7.03
N LEU A 90 -4.42 -11.36 7.75
CA LEU A 90 -5.82 -11.80 7.79
C LEU A 90 -6.74 -10.72 8.36
N ARG A 91 -6.33 -10.01 9.43
CA ARG A 91 -7.09 -8.88 9.98
C ARG A 91 -7.24 -7.74 8.97
N ARG A 92 -6.17 -7.38 8.24
CA ARG A 92 -6.22 -6.37 7.18
C ARG A 92 -7.19 -6.76 6.07
N ILE A 93 -7.18 -8.03 5.67
CA ILE A 93 -8.10 -8.55 4.64
C ILE A 93 -9.55 -8.55 5.17
N ALA A 94 -9.77 -8.97 6.41
CA ALA A 94 -11.10 -8.95 7.04
C ALA A 94 -11.68 -7.53 7.08
N MET A 95 -10.88 -6.54 7.50
CA MET A 95 -11.28 -5.12 7.50
C MET A 95 -11.58 -4.58 6.09
N ALA A 96 -10.81 -5.01 5.09
CA ALA A 96 -11.06 -4.65 3.69
C ALA A 96 -12.31 -5.32 3.13
N HIS A 97 -12.68 -6.49 3.64
CA HIS A 97 -13.81 -7.28 3.20
C HIS A 97 -15.13 -6.79 3.79
N SER A 98 -15.35 -6.88 5.10
CA SER A 98 -16.64 -6.53 5.74
C SER A 98 -16.79 -5.04 6.05
N GLY A 99 -15.75 -4.24 5.82
CA GLY A 99 -15.72 -2.83 6.15
C GLY A 99 -15.51 -2.58 7.65
N ARG A 100 -14.89 -1.45 7.95
CA ARG A 100 -14.39 -1.09 9.29
C ARG A 100 -15.44 -1.17 10.42
N ARG A 101 -16.74 -1.07 10.12
CA ARG A 101 -17.80 -1.07 11.16
C ARG A 101 -18.09 -2.44 11.75
N GLU A 102 -18.00 -3.51 10.95
CA GLU A 102 -18.35 -4.86 11.41
C GLU A 102 -17.13 -5.60 11.98
N THR A 103 -15.92 -5.29 11.51
CA THR A 103 -14.70 -5.99 11.92
C THR A 103 -13.85 -5.30 12.99
N ALA A 104 -13.95 -3.97 13.15
CA ALA A 104 -13.08 -3.27 14.11
C ALA A 104 -13.37 -3.62 15.59
N GLY A 105 -14.54 -4.19 15.88
CA GLY A 105 -14.91 -4.67 17.22
C GLY A 105 -14.67 -6.16 17.45
N LEU A 106 -14.27 -6.93 16.43
CA LEU A 106 -14.07 -8.38 16.58
C LEU A 106 -12.67 -8.64 17.14
N THR A 107 -12.62 -9.10 18.38
CA THR A 107 -11.38 -9.45 19.09
C THR A 107 -11.34 -10.96 19.37
N ASP A 108 -10.13 -11.52 19.32
CA ASP A 108 -9.82 -12.88 19.75
C ASP A 108 -10.74 -13.97 19.19
N ALA A 109 -11.54 -14.62 20.04
CA ALA A 109 -12.41 -15.74 19.66
C ALA A 109 -13.51 -15.33 18.68
N ASP A 110 -14.08 -14.12 18.83
CA ASP A 110 -15.12 -13.62 17.94
C ASP A 110 -14.60 -13.41 16.52
N TRP A 111 -13.31 -13.08 16.39
CA TRP A 111 -12.65 -12.97 15.09
C TRP A 111 -12.46 -14.34 14.44
N LEU A 112 -12.06 -15.37 15.18
CA LEU A 112 -11.93 -16.74 14.66
C LEU A 112 -13.29 -17.32 14.28
N HIS A 113 -14.32 -17.08 15.10
CA HIS A 113 -15.69 -17.48 14.80
C HIS A 113 -16.18 -16.80 13.52
N TRP A 114 -15.98 -15.49 13.39
CA TRP A 114 -16.30 -14.77 12.15
C TRP A 114 -15.55 -15.35 10.94
N LEU A 115 -14.27 -15.67 11.08
CA LEU A 115 -13.48 -16.27 10.00
C LEU A 115 -14.05 -17.63 9.58
N ALA A 116 -14.49 -18.46 10.55
CA ALA A 116 -15.18 -19.72 10.28
C ALA A 116 -16.51 -19.52 9.54
N THR A 117 -17.31 -18.51 9.90
CA THR A 117 -18.58 -18.22 9.20
C THR A 117 -18.38 -17.75 7.76
N GLN A 118 -17.24 -17.11 7.46
CA GLN A 118 -16.90 -16.64 6.12
C GLN A 118 -16.16 -17.71 5.29
N ASP A 119 -15.70 -18.78 5.93
CA ASP A 119 -14.97 -19.85 5.27
C ASP A 119 -15.85 -21.05 4.95
N ASN A 120 -16.20 -21.19 3.68
CA ASN A 120 -16.94 -22.36 3.20
C ASN A 120 -16.05 -23.60 3.00
N SER A 121 -14.78 -23.57 3.41
CA SER A 121 -13.83 -24.69 3.26
C SER A 121 -13.91 -25.74 4.37
N GLY A 122 -14.64 -25.45 5.47
CA GLY A 122 -14.78 -26.35 6.61
C GLY A 122 -13.51 -26.48 7.46
N PHE A 123 -12.59 -25.51 7.36
CA PHE A 123 -11.42 -25.47 8.24
C PHE A 123 -11.81 -25.01 9.64
N ASP A 124 -11.33 -25.72 10.67
CA ASP A 124 -11.57 -25.38 12.07
C ASP A 124 -10.68 -24.21 12.52
N TRP A 125 -11.14 -22.99 12.21
CA TRP A 125 -10.48 -21.75 12.62
C TRP A 125 -10.56 -21.51 14.14
N GLU A 126 -11.58 -22.02 14.83
CA GLU A 126 -11.78 -21.79 16.25
C GLU A 126 -10.74 -22.53 17.11
N GLN A 127 -10.39 -23.75 16.75
CA GLN A 127 -9.38 -24.53 17.47
C GLN A 127 -7.98 -24.30 16.89
N ARG A 128 -7.81 -24.41 15.57
CA ARG A 128 -6.47 -24.35 14.96
C ARG A 128 -5.99 -22.93 14.73
N GLY A 129 -6.90 -21.96 14.65
CA GLY A 129 -6.58 -20.54 14.49
C GLY A 129 -6.13 -19.86 15.78
N GLN A 130 -6.27 -20.49 16.95
CA GLN A 130 -5.80 -19.91 18.24
C GLN A 130 -4.31 -19.58 18.23
N LEU A 131 -3.53 -20.32 17.44
CA LEU A 131 -2.10 -20.08 17.24
C LEU A 131 -1.85 -18.68 16.65
N LEU A 132 -2.76 -18.15 15.81
CA LEU A 132 -2.65 -16.79 15.25
C LEU A 132 -2.87 -15.68 16.29
N LEU A 133 -3.58 -15.99 17.37
CA LEU A 133 -3.84 -15.06 18.47
C LEU A 133 -2.74 -15.12 19.53
N THR A 134 -2.27 -16.33 19.83
CA THR A 134 -1.35 -16.59 20.95
C THR A 134 0.11 -16.54 20.55
N ALA A 135 0.48 -16.90 19.31
CA ALA A 135 1.88 -16.96 18.88
C ALA A 135 2.67 -15.64 19.03
N PRO A 136 2.08 -14.44 18.77
CA PRO A 136 2.79 -13.18 18.99
C PRO A 136 3.14 -12.90 20.46
N TYR A 137 2.38 -13.48 21.39
CA TYR A 137 2.54 -13.27 22.83
C TYR A 137 3.17 -14.48 23.55
N MET A 138 3.57 -15.51 22.80
CA MET A 138 4.07 -16.75 23.37
C MET A 138 5.53 -16.60 23.85
N PRO A 139 5.91 -17.07 25.05
CA PRO A 139 7.29 -16.93 25.56
C PRO A 139 8.30 -17.73 24.72
N PRO A 140 9.56 -17.29 24.53
CA PRO A 140 10.63 -17.93 23.71
C PRO A 140 10.81 -19.43 23.92
N ALA A 141 10.46 -19.93 25.11
CA ALA A 141 10.56 -21.33 25.48
C ALA A 141 9.54 -22.26 24.80
N LEU A 142 8.40 -21.74 24.33
CA LEU A 142 7.40 -22.58 23.65
C LEU A 142 7.65 -22.64 22.14
N ALA A 143 7.85 -23.85 21.61
CA ALA A 143 8.03 -24.06 20.18
C ALA A 143 6.68 -23.98 19.45
N VAL A 144 6.58 -23.09 18.47
CA VAL A 144 5.46 -23.05 17.52
C VAL A 144 5.75 -24.06 16.40
N ALA A 145 4.86 -25.05 16.23
CA ALA A 145 5.03 -26.08 15.21
C ALA A 145 4.93 -25.47 13.79
N GLN A 146 6.03 -25.46 13.04
CA GLN A 146 6.07 -24.97 11.65
C GLN A 146 5.04 -25.67 10.75
N LYS A 147 4.76 -26.96 11.01
CA LYS A 147 3.76 -27.74 10.28
C LYS A 147 2.33 -27.17 10.46
N GLU A 148 1.96 -26.80 11.68
CA GLU A 148 0.67 -26.17 11.98
C GLU A 148 0.55 -24.82 11.26
N LEU A 149 1.61 -24.01 11.34
CA LEU A 149 1.65 -22.72 10.67
C LEU A 149 1.58 -22.83 9.14
N SER A 150 2.24 -23.84 8.56
CA SER A 150 2.13 -24.12 7.12
C SER A 150 0.69 -24.49 6.72
N THR A 151 -0.03 -25.19 7.60
CA THR A 151 -1.43 -25.55 7.38
C THR A 151 -2.34 -24.31 7.44
N LEU A 152 -2.07 -23.41 8.39
CA LEU A 152 -2.77 -22.13 8.50
C LEU A 152 -2.55 -21.23 7.28
N ILE A 153 -1.33 -21.18 6.73
CA ILE A 153 -1.05 -20.42 5.50
C ILE A 153 -1.84 -20.98 4.31
N VAL A 154 -2.00 -22.31 4.23
CA VAL A 154 -2.79 -22.95 3.17
C VAL A 154 -4.28 -22.67 3.35
N ALA A 155 -4.81 -22.79 4.57
CA ALA A 155 -6.19 -22.45 4.89
C ALA A 155 -6.50 -20.97 4.59
N ALA A 156 -5.61 -20.06 4.97
CA ALA A 156 -5.72 -18.63 4.69
C ALA A 156 -5.76 -18.33 3.19
N ARG A 157 -4.95 -19.03 2.40
CA ARG A 157 -4.98 -18.93 0.93
C ARG A 157 -6.32 -19.38 0.38
N HIS A 158 -6.82 -20.52 0.83
CA HIS A 158 -8.10 -21.06 0.36
C HIS A 158 -9.25 -20.10 0.69
N TRP A 159 -9.28 -19.56 1.91
CA TRP A 159 -10.23 -18.54 2.32
C TRP A 159 -10.19 -17.29 1.42
N ILE A 160 -9.01 -16.75 1.09
CA ILE A 160 -8.90 -15.58 0.18
C ILE A 160 -9.42 -15.89 -1.22
N ASP A 161 -9.24 -17.14 -1.67
CA ASP A 161 -9.68 -17.59 -2.99
C ASP A 161 -11.21 -17.78 -3.06
N THR A 162 -11.84 -18.21 -1.95
CA THR A 162 -13.30 -18.42 -1.85
C THR A 162 -14.07 -17.19 -1.34
N ALA A 163 -13.41 -16.26 -0.65
CA ALA A 163 -14.02 -15.07 -0.06
C ALA A 163 -14.77 -14.27 -1.12
N THR A 164 -16.10 -14.20 -0.97
CA THR A 164 -16.95 -13.64 -2.02
C THR A 164 -16.79 -12.12 -2.15
N PRO A 165 -16.69 -11.60 -3.38
CA PRO A 165 -17.12 -10.24 -3.70
C PRO A 165 -17.97 -9.39 -2.69
N VAL A 166 -17.41 -8.50 -1.86
CA VAL A 166 -18.26 -7.52 -1.13
C VAL A 166 -18.74 -6.44 -2.10
N LYS A 167 -20.02 -6.55 -2.49
CA LYS A 167 -20.70 -5.63 -3.40
C LYS A 167 -20.55 -4.20 -2.85
N PRO A 168 -19.91 -3.26 -3.59
CA PRO A 168 -19.74 -1.91 -3.08
C PRO A 168 -21.11 -1.31 -2.78
N PRO A 169 -21.26 -0.55 -1.67
CA PRO A 169 -22.51 0.14 -1.41
C PRO A 169 -22.80 1.01 -2.63
N ARG A 170 -23.94 0.74 -3.29
CA ARG A 170 -24.44 1.61 -4.37
C ARG A 170 -24.48 3.00 -3.77
N ARG A 171 -23.55 3.86 -4.18
CA ARG A 171 -23.54 5.28 -3.81
C ARG A 171 -24.85 5.85 -4.32
N PHE A 172 -25.86 5.86 -3.46
CA PHE A 172 -27.15 6.47 -3.70
C PHE A 172 -26.83 7.95 -3.85
N MET A 173 -26.72 8.44 -5.08
CA MET A 173 -26.64 9.87 -5.34
C MET A 173 -27.95 10.45 -4.79
N PRO A 174 -27.94 11.26 -3.71
CA PRO A 174 -29.14 11.97 -3.34
C PRO A 174 -29.43 12.94 -4.49
N ARG A 175 -30.65 12.83 -5.00
CA ARG A 175 -31.14 13.49 -6.20
C ARG A 175 -30.83 14.99 -6.17
N LEU A 176 -29.95 15.44 -7.07
CA LEU A 176 -29.80 16.85 -7.41
C LEU A 176 -30.96 17.30 -8.32
N LYS A 177 -32.20 17.19 -7.84
CA LYS A 177 -33.41 17.70 -8.51
C LYS A 177 -34.34 18.33 -7.48
N GLN A 178 -33.88 19.40 -6.83
CA GLN A 178 -34.79 20.24 -6.03
C GLN A 178 -34.38 21.72 -5.94
N ARG A 179 -33.70 22.27 -6.96
CA ARG A 179 -33.38 23.72 -7.04
C ARG A 179 -33.93 24.45 -8.27
N LEU A 180 -34.92 23.89 -8.97
CA LEU A 180 -35.55 24.56 -10.13
C LEU A 180 -37.08 24.48 -10.14
N ARG A 181 -37.74 24.49 -8.98
CA ARG A 181 -39.19 24.69 -8.91
C ARG A 181 -39.55 25.60 -7.75
N GLY A 182 -40.05 26.78 -8.10
CA GLY A 182 -40.86 27.61 -7.21
C GLY A 182 -40.23 28.94 -6.82
N ARG A 183 -40.42 29.97 -7.64
CA ARG A 183 -40.62 31.33 -7.12
C ARG A 183 -41.83 31.96 -7.80
N PRO A 184 -43.04 31.87 -7.21
CA PRO A 184 -44.13 32.78 -7.51
C PRO A 184 -44.18 33.91 -6.47
N SER A 185 -44.15 35.16 -6.93
CA SER A 185 -44.60 36.38 -6.24
C SER A 185 -44.38 37.53 -7.24
N SER A 186 -45.33 37.93 -8.10
CA SER A 186 -46.47 38.82 -7.83
C SER A 186 -46.19 39.84 -6.73
N VAL A 187 -45.70 41.02 -7.12
CA VAL A 187 -46.30 42.34 -6.85
C VAL A 187 -45.96 43.23 -8.05
#